data_AF-A0A822DMY7-F1
#
_entry.id   AF-A0A822DMY7-F1
#
_cell.length_a   1.000
_cell.length_b   1.000
_cell.length_c   1.000
_cell.angle_alpha   90.00
_cell.angle_beta   90.00
_cell.angle_gamma   90.00
#
_symmetry.space_group_name_H-M   'P 1'
#
loop_
_entity.id
_entity.type
_entity.pdbx_description
1 polymer ?
#
loop_
_entity_poly.entity_id
_entity_poly.type
_entity_poly.pdbx_seq_one_letter_code
_entity_poly.pdbx_strand_id
1 'polypeptide(L)'
;FLIDYAMIISVIFWSGFAFIPGHLRSTNIEHLSITTAYKPTISNRSWFINPSNLDIKYIFIALPFGLLVTALFYFDHNISSLTAQAKHYPLRKPAGFHWDFFLLGCTTIIAGFLGLPYPNALVPQLPTAIITTHKSRRPIQQYVLVKIKEQHLTNTCQSLLCLITMTGPFLKCYSLISRAVLADVFIGIGWDSVEVNTITYRLLHLIRDLNHMKLDDLLLRLSRKQTFFYNNVA
;
A
#
# COMPACT_ATOMS: atom_id res chain seq x y z
N PHE A 1 -1.16 -9.78 19.24
CA PHE A 1 -0.61 -8.57 19.87
C PHE A 1 0.80 -8.26 19.37
N LEU A 2 1.87 -8.95 19.79
CA LEU A 2 3.23 -8.63 19.32
C LEU A 2 3.40 -8.77 17.79
N ILE A 3 2.77 -9.76 17.18
CA ILE A 3 2.78 -9.99 15.73
C ILE A 3 2.19 -8.79 14.97
N ASP A 4 1.16 -8.14 15.52
CA ASP A 4 0.47 -7.03 14.86
C ASP A 4 1.34 -5.75 14.81
N TYR A 5 2.33 -5.63 15.70
CA TYR A 5 3.28 -4.52 15.75
C TYR A 5 4.67 -4.90 15.21
N ALA A 6 4.85 -6.11 14.68
CA ALA A 6 6.15 -6.64 14.29
C ALA A 6 6.89 -5.73 13.30
N MET A 7 6.18 -5.17 12.32
CA MET A 7 6.77 -4.26 11.33
C MET A 7 7.31 -2.98 11.98
N ILE A 8 6.52 -2.34 12.86
CA ILE A 8 6.93 -1.09 13.55
C ILE A 8 8.11 -1.37 14.49
N ILE A 9 8.03 -2.46 15.25
CA ILE A 9 9.09 -2.88 16.18
C ILE A 9 10.38 -3.16 15.41
N SER A 10 10.30 -3.86 14.27
CA SER A 10 11.44 -4.17 13.39
C SER A 10 12.12 -2.88 12.91
N VAL A 11 11.36 -1.92 12.40
CA VAL A 11 11.91 -0.64 11.93
C VAL A 11 12.63 0.12 13.04
N ILE A 12 12.02 0.21 14.23
CA ILE A 12 12.62 0.92 15.37
C ILE A 12 13.89 0.20 15.84
N PHE A 13 13.83 -1.13 15.97
CA PHE A 13 14.95 -1.95 16.42
C PHE A 13 16.14 -1.86 15.47
N TRP A 14 15.94 -2.09 14.17
CA TRP A 14 17.03 -2.06 13.19
C TRP A 14 17.56 -0.65 12.93
N SER A 15 16.70 0.37 12.99
CA SER A 15 17.17 1.76 12.93
C SER A 15 18.02 2.10 14.15
N GLY A 16 17.65 1.65 15.35
CA GLY A 16 18.45 1.82 16.57
C GLY A 16 19.77 1.05 16.54
N PHE A 17 19.75 -0.18 15.99
CA PHE A 17 20.92 -1.04 15.86
C PHE A 17 22.03 -0.40 15.01
N ALA A 18 21.66 0.38 13.99
CA ALA A 18 22.61 1.11 13.16
C ALA A 18 23.47 2.15 13.93
N PHE A 19 23.03 2.58 15.12
CA PHE A 19 23.77 3.55 15.95
C PHE A 19 24.71 2.92 16.98
N ILE A 20 24.70 1.59 17.13
CA ILE A 20 25.55 0.89 18.10
C ILE A 20 27.03 1.07 17.70
N PRO A 21 27.91 1.46 18.64
CA PRO A 21 29.33 1.67 18.34
C PRO A 21 29.99 0.34 17.93
N GLY A 22 30.72 0.36 16.81
CA GLY A 22 31.40 -0.81 16.26
C GLY A 22 31.55 -0.73 14.74
N HIS A 23 31.81 -1.88 14.12
CA HIS A 23 32.02 -2.00 12.67
C HIS A 23 30.85 -1.43 11.84
N LEU A 24 29.62 -1.52 12.33
CA LEU A 24 28.44 -0.95 11.65
C LEU A 24 28.43 0.58 11.60
N ARG A 25 28.93 1.26 12.65
CA ARG A 25 29.01 2.72 12.64
C ARG A 25 30.16 3.22 11.78
N SER A 26 31.22 2.42 11.64
CA SER A 26 32.33 2.73 10.71
C SER A 26 31.95 2.51 9.25
N THR A 27 30.92 1.70 8.96
CA THR A 27 30.34 1.64 7.62
C THR A 27 29.45 2.85 7.40
N ASN A 28 29.71 3.64 6.35
CA ASN A 28 28.89 4.79 5.96
C ASN A 28 27.53 4.32 5.41
N ILE A 29 26.64 3.92 6.32
CA ILE A 29 25.28 3.49 5.98
C ILE A 29 24.51 4.70 5.42
N GLU A 30 23.84 4.51 4.29
CA GLU A 30 23.01 5.56 3.73
C GLU A 30 21.70 5.71 4.51
N HIS A 31 21.42 6.95 4.90
CA HIS A 31 20.18 7.33 5.57
C HIS A 31 19.24 8.08 4.63
N LEU A 32 17.99 8.27 5.08
CA LEU A 32 17.01 9.00 4.30
C LEU A 32 17.43 10.47 4.13
N SER A 33 17.46 10.94 2.89
CA SER A 33 17.73 12.34 2.58
C SER A 33 16.50 13.18 2.92
N ILE A 34 16.66 14.14 3.83
CA ILE A 34 15.58 15.02 4.26
C ILE A 34 15.73 16.40 3.64
N THR A 35 14.60 17.07 3.43
CA THR A 35 14.52 18.48 3.05
C THR A 35 14.16 19.32 4.28
N THR A 36 14.12 20.65 4.12
CA THR A 36 13.52 21.54 5.10
C THR A 36 12.00 21.40 5.09
N ALA A 37 11.36 21.59 6.25
CA ALA A 37 9.91 21.49 6.38
C ALA A 37 9.17 22.39 5.38
N TYR A 38 8.15 21.83 4.72
CA TYR A 38 7.23 22.51 3.80
C TYR A 38 7.91 23.47 2.81
N LYS A 39 8.78 22.94 1.94
CA LYS A 39 9.39 23.69 0.85
C LYS A 39 8.60 23.47 -0.47
N PRO A 40 8.32 24.52 -1.25
CA PRO A 40 7.77 24.34 -2.60
C PRO A 40 8.79 23.61 -3.50
N THR A 41 8.30 22.88 -4.50
CA THR A 41 9.11 22.11 -5.47
C THR A 41 10.16 22.99 -6.17
N ILE A 42 9.88 24.29 -6.32
CA ILE A 42 10.78 25.28 -6.89
C ILE A 42 10.91 26.43 -5.88
N SER A 43 12.14 26.80 -5.53
CA SER A 43 12.44 27.75 -4.43
C SER A 43 11.80 29.15 -4.57
N ASN A 44 11.40 29.55 -5.79
CA ASN A 44 10.83 30.88 -6.07
C ASN A 44 9.36 30.82 -6.55
N ARG A 45 8.66 29.71 -6.31
CA ARG A 45 7.29 29.49 -6.79
C ARG A 45 6.28 29.67 -5.64
N SER A 46 5.15 30.33 -5.95
CA SER A 46 3.98 30.32 -5.07
C SER A 46 3.38 28.92 -4.96
N TRP A 47 2.80 28.58 -3.80
CA TRP A 47 2.08 27.32 -3.60
C TRP A 47 0.87 27.18 -4.53
N PHE A 48 0.23 28.30 -4.90
CA PHE A 48 -0.88 28.28 -5.83
C PHE A 48 -0.40 28.47 -7.27
N ILE A 49 -0.82 27.58 -8.15
CA ILE A 49 -0.47 27.57 -9.57
C ILE A 49 -1.54 28.32 -10.33
N ASN A 50 -1.20 29.52 -10.81
CA ASN A 50 -2.09 30.30 -11.67
C ASN A 50 -2.04 29.77 -13.11
N PRO A 51 -3.12 29.16 -13.63
CA PRO A 51 -3.16 28.66 -15.01
C PRO A 51 -3.19 29.79 -16.04
N SER A 52 -3.58 31.01 -15.63
CA SER A 52 -3.69 32.18 -16.51
C SER A 52 -2.35 32.68 -17.07
N ASN A 53 -1.23 32.31 -16.45
CA ASN A 53 0.11 32.71 -16.91
C ASN A 53 0.70 31.73 -17.95
N LEU A 54 -0.06 30.71 -18.37
CA LEU A 54 0.40 29.68 -19.30
C LEU A 54 -0.24 29.90 -20.68
N ASP A 55 0.56 29.71 -21.74
CA ASP A 55 0.01 29.67 -23.09
C ASP A 55 -1.01 28.55 -23.22
N ILE A 56 -2.14 28.87 -23.83
CA ILE A 56 -3.28 27.95 -24.06
C ILE A 56 -2.83 26.65 -24.75
N LYS A 57 -1.77 26.70 -25.58
CA LYS A 57 -1.17 25.53 -26.23
C LYS A 57 -0.76 24.45 -25.24
N TYR A 58 -0.18 24.80 -24.10
CA TYR A 58 0.26 23.83 -23.09
C TYR A 58 -0.92 23.18 -22.36
N ILE A 59 -2.05 23.89 -22.23
CA ILE A 59 -3.28 23.35 -21.65
C ILE A 59 -3.84 22.24 -22.54
N PHE A 60 -3.87 22.45 -23.87
CA PHE A 60 -4.31 21.42 -24.81
C PHE A 60 -3.37 20.21 -24.88
N ILE A 61 -2.06 20.42 -24.77
CA ILE A 61 -1.08 19.32 -24.71
C ILE A 61 -1.26 18.48 -23.44
N ALA A 62 -1.63 19.08 -22.32
CA ALA A 62 -1.83 18.38 -21.05
C ALA A 62 -3.10 17.51 -21.02
N LEU A 63 -4.10 17.78 -21.86
CA LEU A 63 -5.39 17.08 -21.88
C LEU A 63 -5.27 15.56 -22.11
N PRO A 64 -4.56 15.05 -23.14
CA PRO A 64 -4.40 13.60 -23.32
C PRO A 64 -3.70 12.92 -22.15
N PHE A 65 -2.73 13.59 -21.50
CA PHE A 65 -2.08 13.06 -20.30
C PHE A 65 -3.05 13.02 -19.12
N GLY A 66 -3.87 14.05 -18.94
CA GLY A 66 -4.92 14.09 -17.91
C GLY A 66 -5.96 12.98 -18.09
N LEU A 67 -6.36 12.71 -19.34
CA LEU A 67 -7.27 11.60 -19.65
C LEU A 67 -6.63 10.25 -19.32
N LEU A 68 -5.36 10.05 -19.70
CA LEU A 68 -4.61 8.83 -19.38
C LEU A 68 -4.48 8.60 -17.87
N VAL A 69 -4.12 9.65 -17.11
CA VAL A 69 -4.05 9.60 -15.63
C VAL A 69 -5.43 9.30 -15.03
N THR A 70 -6.49 9.90 -15.55
CA THR A 70 -7.87 9.63 -15.11
C THR A 70 -8.24 8.17 -15.36
N ALA A 71 -7.89 7.61 -16.52
CA ALA A 71 -8.12 6.20 -16.82
C ALA A 71 -7.33 5.28 -15.88
N LEU A 72 -6.07 5.60 -15.59
CA LEU A 72 -5.24 4.86 -14.64
C LEU A 72 -5.88 4.85 -13.24
N PHE A 73 -6.31 6.01 -12.74
CA PHE A 73 -6.98 6.11 -11.44
C PHE A 73 -8.33 5.42 -11.41
N TYR A 74 -9.06 5.41 -12.53
CA TYR A 74 -10.29 4.64 -12.64
C TYR A 74 -10.01 3.15 -12.47
N PHE A 75 -9.00 2.59 -13.15
CA PHE A 75 -8.65 1.18 -13.01
C PHE A 75 -8.12 0.85 -11.60
N ASP A 76 -7.19 1.65 -11.07
CA ASP A 76 -6.62 1.44 -9.74
C ASP A 76 -7.70 1.48 -8.64
N HIS A 77 -8.61 2.45 -8.71
CA HIS A 77 -9.71 2.58 -7.77
C HIS A 77 -10.67 1.39 -7.87
N ASN A 78 -11.05 0.98 -9.08
CA ASN A 78 -12.00 -0.11 -9.26
C ASN A 78 -11.41 -1.47 -8.86
N ILE A 79 -10.17 -1.77 -9.24
CA ILE A 79 -9.52 -3.04 -8.87
C ILE A 79 -9.29 -3.11 -7.36
N SER A 80 -8.82 -2.02 -6.75
CA SER A 80 -8.59 -1.96 -5.30
C SER A 80 -9.88 -2.10 -4.51
N SER A 81 -10.93 -1.40 -4.95
CA SER A 81 -12.21 -1.38 -4.24
C SER A 81 -12.96 -2.72 -4.38
N LEU A 82 -12.89 -3.38 -5.54
CA LEU A 82 -13.35 -4.76 -5.73
C LEU A 82 -12.59 -5.76 -4.85
N THR A 83 -11.27 -5.60 -4.75
CA THR A 83 -10.42 -6.48 -3.93
C THR A 83 -10.72 -6.31 -2.44
N ALA A 84 -10.88 -5.07 -1.98
CA ALA A 84 -11.23 -4.76 -0.59
C ALA A 84 -12.64 -5.25 -0.21
N GLN A 85 -13.53 -5.33 -1.19
CA GLN A 85 -14.91 -5.79 -1.00
C GLN A 85 -15.15 -7.22 -1.48
N ALA A 86 -14.08 -8.00 -1.65
CA ALA A 86 -14.21 -9.37 -2.06
C ALA A 86 -15.11 -10.15 -1.08
N LYS A 87 -15.96 -11.03 -1.62
CA LYS A 87 -17.05 -11.73 -0.90
C LYS A 87 -16.60 -12.52 0.35
N HIS A 88 -15.30 -12.85 0.43
CA HIS A 88 -14.72 -13.54 1.59
C HIS A 88 -14.56 -12.63 2.82
N TYR A 89 -14.63 -11.31 2.66
CA TYR A 89 -14.61 -10.34 3.75
C TYR A 89 -16.04 -10.06 4.26
N PRO A 90 -16.32 -10.27 5.56
CA PRO A 90 -17.63 -10.01 6.14
C PRO A 90 -17.82 -8.50 6.40
N LEU A 91 -18.05 -7.73 5.34
CA LEU A 91 -18.34 -6.29 5.41
C LEU A 91 -19.80 -6.02 5.82
N ARG A 92 -20.03 -4.91 6.52
CA ARG A 92 -21.38 -4.54 7.01
C ARG A 92 -21.99 -3.37 6.23
N LYS A 93 -21.16 -2.46 5.71
CA LYS A 93 -21.64 -1.28 4.96
C LYS A 93 -21.64 -1.52 3.45
N PRO A 94 -22.60 -0.93 2.71
CA PRO A 94 -22.61 -0.98 1.26
C PRO A 94 -21.48 -0.13 0.66
N ALA A 95 -21.10 -0.46 -0.57
CA ALA A 95 -20.03 0.21 -1.32
C ALA A 95 -20.45 1.60 -1.82
N GLY A 96 -19.55 2.58 -1.69
CA GLY A 96 -19.73 3.96 -2.16
C GLY A 96 -18.89 4.32 -3.40
N PHE A 97 -18.65 3.38 -4.32
CA PHE A 97 -17.60 3.51 -5.36
C PHE A 97 -17.66 4.80 -6.19
N HIS A 98 -18.85 5.23 -6.60
CA HIS A 98 -19.00 6.44 -7.41
C HIS A 98 -18.65 7.71 -6.63
N TRP A 99 -19.03 7.76 -5.35
CA TRP A 99 -18.75 8.89 -4.49
C TRP A 99 -17.27 8.97 -4.14
N ASP A 100 -16.65 7.83 -3.88
CA ASP A 100 -15.22 7.74 -3.59
C ASP A 100 -14.39 8.20 -4.79
N PHE A 101 -14.76 7.80 -6.01
CA PHE A 101 -14.09 8.25 -7.24
C PHE A 101 -14.32 9.73 -7.52
N PHE A 102 -15.52 10.25 -7.30
CA PHE A 102 -15.80 11.68 -7.44
C PHE A 102 -14.95 12.53 -6.49
N LEU A 103 -14.85 12.11 -5.22
CA LEU A 103 -14.06 12.79 -4.20
C LEU A 103 -12.55 12.71 -4.51
N LEU A 104 -12.08 11.58 -5.04
CA LEU A 104 -10.71 11.43 -5.57
C LEU A 104 -10.44 12.43 -6.72
N GLY A 105 -11.39 12.61 -7.63
CA GLY A 105 -11.31 13.60 -8.71
C GLY A 105 -11.22 15.03 -8.18
N CYS A 106 -12.11 15.42 -7.25
CA CYS A 106 -12.08 16.76 -6.65
C CYS A 106 -10.76 17.04 -5.92
N THR A 107 -10.26 16.09 -5.13
CA THR A 107 -8.98 16.24 -4.41
C THR A 107 -7.78 16.29 -5.36
N THR A 108 -7.82 15.55 -6.47
CA THR A 108 -6.83 15.59 -7.55
C THR A 108 -6.76 16.97 -8.23
N ILE A 109 -7.92 17.60 -8.46
CA ILE A 109 -7.98 18.97 -9.00
C ILE A 109 -7.36 19.96 -8.02
N ILE A 110 -7.71 19.88 -6.74
CA ILE A 110 -7.15 20.75 -5.68
C ILE A 110 -5.62 20.55 -5.56
N ALA A 111 -5.15 19.30 -5.57
CA ALA A 111 -3.72 18.97 -5.58
C ALA A 111 -3.01 19.55 -6.81
N GLY A 112 -3.66 19.49 -7.99
CA GLY A 112 -3.17 20.08 -9.23
C GLY A 112 -2.97 21.59 -9.13
N PHE A 113 -3.88 22.33 -8.50
CA PHE A 113 -3.72 23.77 -8.25
C PHE A 113 -2.65 24.09 -7.20
N LEU A 114 -2.43 23.20 -6.24
CA LEU A 114 -1.41 23.36 -5.20
C LEU A 114 -0.02 22.84 -5.62
N GLY A 115 0.08 22.17 -6.77
CA GLY A 115 1.31 21.53 -7.22
C GLY A 115 1.74 20.33 -6.38
N LEU A 116 0.79 19.72 -5.67
CA LEU A 116 1.02 18.54 -4.85
C LEU A 116 0.89 17.27 -5.70
N PRO A 117 1.61 16.19 -5.35
CA PRO A 117 1.40 14.90 -5.97
C PRO A 117 -0.02 14.40 -5.70
N TYR A 118 -0.57 13.64 -6.64
CA TYR A 118 -1.92 13.11 -6.55
C TYR A 118 -2.02 12.00 -5.49
N PRO A 119 -3.13 11.92 -4.74
CA PRO A 119 -3.37 10.80 -3.83
C PRO A 119 -3.66 9.54 -4.64
N ASN A 120 -2.82 8.51 -4.53
CA ASN A 120 -3.05 7.21 -5.18
C ASN A 120 -3.75 6.24 -4.22
N ALA A 121 -4.60 5.36 -4.75
CA ALA A 121 -5.18 4.25 -3.98
C ALA A 121 -4.08 3.25 -3.62
N LEU A 122 -3.74 3.13 -2.33
CA LEU A 122 -2.63 2.31 -1.85
C LEU A 122 -3.03 0.83 -1.74
N VAL A 123 -3.00 0.13 -2.88
CA VAL A 123 -3.41 -1.28 -3.04
C VAL A 123 -2.84 -2.24 -1.98
N PRO A 124 -1.55 -2.18 -1.59
CA PRO A 124 -0.98 -3.13 -0.60
C PRO A 124 -1.36 -2.81 0.86
N GLN A 125 -1.77 -1.57 1.14
CA GLN A 125 -2.08 -1.11 2.50
C GLN A 125 -3.56 -1.37 2.88
N LEU A 126 -4.45 -1.46 1.89
CA LEU A 126 -5.86 -1.77 2.09
C LEU A 126 -6.10 -3.11 2.81
N PRO A 127 -5.53 -4.26 2.38
CA PRO A 127 -5.78 -5.53 3.05
C PRO A 127 -5.14 -5.59 4.43
N THR A 128 -3.93 -5.06 4.61
CA THR A 128 -3.23 -5.08 5.91
C THR A 128 -3.94 -4.28 7.00
N ALA A 129 -4.58 -3.16 6.64
CA ALA A 129 -5.43 -2.39 7.56
C ALA A 129 -6.67 -3.18 8.02
N ILE A 130 -7.27 -3.98 7.13
CA ILE A 130 -8.48 -4.79 7.38
C ILE A 130 -8.17 -6.05 8.21
N ILE A 131 -6.98 -6.64 8.03
CA ILE A 131 -6.57 -7.94 8.60
C ILE A 131 -6.17 -7.86 10.08
N THR A 132 -6.13 -6.67 10.70
CA THR A 132 -5.86 -6.50 12.15
C THR A 132 -6.92 -7.14 13.07
N THR A 133 -7.91 -7.85 12.53
CA THR A 133 -9.02 -8.43 13.27
C THR A 133 -8.93 -9.97 13.40
N HIS A 134 -8.51 -10.39 14.59
CA HIS A 134 -8.74 -11.67 15.26
C HIS A 134 -8.91 -12.93 14.38
N LYS A 135 -7.80 -13.63 14.13
CA LYS A 135 -7.81 -15.03 13.65
C LYS A 135 -8.40 -15.92 14.74
N SER A 136 -9.65 -16.37 14.60
CA SER A 136 -10.24 -17.33 15.54
C SER A 136 -9.82 -18.76 15.20
N ARG A 137 -9.12 -19.44 16.13
CA ARG A 137 -8.81 -20.87 16.03
C ARG A 137 -10.08 -21.68 16.31
N ARG A 138 -10.72 -22.18 15.25
CA ARG A 138 -11.58 -23.37 15.35
C ARG A 138 -10.71 -24.63 15.14
N PRO A 139 -11.12 -25.81 15.65
CA PRO A 139 -10.30 -27.03 15.66
C PRO A 139 -9.99 -27.62 14.28
N ILE A 140 -10.53 -27.03 13.21
CA ILE A 140 -10.23 -27.36 11.82
C ILE A 140 -9.54 -26.11 11.24
N GLN A 141 -8.37 -26.27 10.63
CA GLN A 141 -7.39 -25.24 10.26
C GLN A 141 -7.87 -24.24 9.18
N GLN A 142 -9.06 -23.67 9.31
CA GLN A 142 -9.56 -22.58 8.47
C GLN A 142 -9.61 -21.30 9.30
N TYR A 143 -8.83 -20.31 8.89
CA TYR A 143 -8.90 -18.95 9.40
C TYR A 143 -10.19 -18.31 8.89
N VAL A 144 -11.26 -18.36 9.68
CA VAL A 144 -12.48 -17.62 9.36
C VAL A 144 -12.30 -16.20 9.89
N LEU A 145 -12.31 -15.20 8.99
CA LEU A 145 -12.40 -13.79 9.38
C LEU A 145 -13.74 -13.58 10.10
N VAL A 146 -13.68 -13.29 11.41
CA VAL A 146 -14.87 -13.23 12.27
C VAL A 146 -15.57 -11.87 12.19
N LYS A 147 -14.81 -10.77 12.10
CA LYS A 147 -15.39 -9.41 12.14
C LYS A 147 -14.37 -8.35 11.74
N ILE A 148 -14.65 -7.60 10.68
CA ILE A 148 -13.86 -6.43 10.28
C ILE A 148 -14.36 -5.20 11.05
N LYS A 149 -13.44 -4.37 11.55
CA LYS A 149 -13.75 -3.04 12.08
C LYS A 149 -13.48 -2.02 10.97
N GLU A 150 -14.55 -1.54 10.34
CA GLU A 150 -14.47 -0.45 9.38
C GLU A 150 -14.17 0.87 10.11
N GLN A 151 -12.91 1.29 10.13
CA GLN A 151 -12.44 2.49 10.83
C GLN A 151 -12.15 3.62 9.86
N HIS A 152 -12.95 4.69 9.92
CA HIS A 152 -12.64 5.94 9.21
C HIS A 152 -11.50 6.70 9.88
N LEU A 153 -11.38 6.57 11.22
CA LEU A 153 -10.41 7.28 12.04
C LEU A 153 -8.97 6.95 11.66
N THR A 154 -8.67 5.71 11.29
CA THR A 154 -7.29 5.27 10.99
C THR A 154 -6.73 6.02 9.78
N ASN A 155 -7.53 6.18 8.72
CA ASN A 155 -7.12 6.91 7.53
C ASN A 155 -6.96 8.41 7.82
N THR A 156 -7.85 8.99 8.64
CA THR A 156 -7.75 10.39 9.07
C THR A 156 -6.53 10.63 9.97
N CYS A 157 -6.24 9.71 10.89
CA CYS A 157 -5.04 9.77 11.73
C CYS A 157 -3.78 9.62 10.89
N GLN A 158 -3.76 8.73 9.88
CA GLN A 158 -2.63 8.57 8.97
C GLN A 158 -2.37 9.85 8.17
N SER A 159 -3.41 10.49 7.62
CA SER A 159 -3.24 11.75 6.87
C SER A 159 -2.76 12.89 7.77
N LEU A 160 -3.32 13.02 8.99
CA LEU A 160 -2.89 14.01 9.97
C LEU A 160 -1.45 13.76 10.42
N LEU A 161 -1.08 12.50 10.66
CA LEU A 161 0.28 12.14 11.05
C LEU A 161 1.26 12.41 9.91
N CYS A 162 0.89 12.16 8.66
CA CYS A 162 1.70 12.53 7.49
C CYS A 162 1.99 14.05 7.46
N LEU A 163 0.97 14.88 7.75
CA LEU A 163 1.18 16.32 7.87
C LEU A 163 2.12 16.66 9.02
N ILE A 164 1.87 16.16 10.23
CA ILE A 164 2.69 16.45 11.42
C ILE A 164 4.15 16.02 11.21
N THR A 165 4.35 14.86 10.61
CA THR A 165 5.68 14.26 10.43
C THR A 165 6.54 14.97 9.37
N MET A 166 5.93 15.79 8.52
CA MET A 166 6.65 16.71 7.62
C MET A 166 7.12 18.01 8.30
N THR A 167 6.90 18.15 9.62
CA THR A 167 7.45 19.26 10.41
C THR A 167 8.93 19.01 10.75
N GLY A 168 9.71 20.08 10.92
CA GLY A 168 11.16 20.05 11.16
C GLY A 168 11.69 19.03 12.17
N PRO A 169 11.12 18.89 13.39
CA PRO A 169 11.67 17.95 14.37
C PRO A 169 11.49 16.48 13.95
N PHE A 170 10.38 16.13 13.29
CA PHE A 170 10.11 14.77 12.83
C PHE A 170 10.95 14.40 11.60
N LEU A 171 11.23 15.36 10.71
CA LEU A 171 12.18 15.18 9.62
C LEU A 171 13.56 14.78 10.13
N LYS A 172 14.03 15.38 11.23
CA LYS A 172 15.29 14.97 11.87
C LYS A 172 15.23 13.52 12.35
N CYS A 173 14.10 13.06 12.88
CA CYS A 173 13.91 11.65 13.22
C CYS A 173 13.94 10.74 11.99
N TYR A 174 13.34 11.15 10.87
CA TYR A 174 13.39 10.36 9.62
C TYR A 174 14.79 10.20 9.06
N SER A 175 15.65 11.22 9.20
CA SER A 175 17.05 11.09 8.80
C SER A 175 17.84 10.06 9.61
N LEU A 176 17.30 9.57 10.73
CA LEU A 176 17.93 8.48 11.48
C LEU A 176 17.64 7.11 10.85
N ILE A 177 16.59 6.98 10.07
CA ILE A 177 16.20 5.71 9.44
C ILE A 177 17.15 5.43 8.27
N SER A 178 17.78 4.26 8.27
CA SER A 178 18.60 3.79 7.16
C SER A 178 17.74 3.36 5.98
N ARG A 179 18.21 3.64 4.76
CA ARG A 179 17.58 3.16 3.53
C ARG A 179 17.51 1.62 3.48
N ALA A 180 18.47 0.93 4.11
CA ALA A 180 18.48 -0.54 4.17
C ALA A 180 17.30 -1.11 4.97
N VAL A 181 16.91 -0.44 6.06
CA VAL A 181 15.75 -0.85 6.89
C VAL A 181 14.44 -0.69 6.10
N LEU A 182 14.33 0.37 5.29
CA LEU A 182 13.18 0.56 4.40
C LEU A 182 13.13 -0.49 3.28
N ALA A 183 14.29 -0.90 2.76
CA ALA A 183 14.37 -1.97 1.78
C ALA A 183 13.90 -3.32 2.36
N ASP A 184 14.25 -3.63 3.61
CA ASP A 184 13.75 -4.81 4.32
C ASP A 184 12.22 -4.80 4.46
N VAL A 185 11.63 -3.67 4.89
CA VAL A 185 10.17 -3.53 4.95
C VAL A 185 9.53 -3.69 3.58
N PHE A 186 10.13 -3.15 2.52
CA PHE A 186 9.63 -3.30 1.16
C PHE A 186 9.63 -4.76 0.70
N ILE A 187 10.69 -5.50 1.00
CA ILE A 187 10.76 -6.95 0.72
C ILE A 187 9.69 -7.70 1.51
N GLY A 188 9.50 -7.38 2.79
CA GLY A 188 8.48 -8.00 3.64
C GLY A 188 7.06 -7.81 3.11
N ILE A 189 6.69 -6.59 2.75
CA ILE A 189 5.38 -6.29 2.13
C ILE A 189 5.24 -7.00 0.78
N GLY A 190 6.32 -7.06 -0.01
CA GLY A 190 6.35 -7.78 -1.28
C GLY A 190 6.09 -9.28 -1.10
N TRP A 191 6.71 -9.89 -0.09
CA TRP A 191 6.51 -11.31 0.22
C TRP A 191 5.08 -11.61 0.68
N ASP A 192 4.51 -10.78 1.56
CA ASP A 192 3.11 -10.90 1.99
C ASP A 192 2.15 -10.87 0.78
N SER A 193 2.44 -10.00 -0.21
CA SER A 193 1.65 -9.93 -1.43
C SER A 193 1.76 -11.22 -2.28
N VAL A 194 2.90 -11.90 -2.26
CA VAL A 194 3.09 -13.17 -2.98
C VAL A 194 2.35 -14.31 -2.29
N GLU A 195 2.36 -14.35 -0.95
CA GLU A 195 1.69 -15.39 -0.15
C GLU A 195 0.17 -15.32 -0.27
N VAL A 196 -0.42 -14.13 -0.44
CA VAL A 196 -1.89 -13.99 -0.56
C VAL A 196 -2.37 -14.23 -2.00
N ASN A 197 -1.48 -14.22 -2.99
CA ASN A 197 -1.86 -14.36 -4.39
C ASN A 197 -2.33 -15.80 -4.74
N THR A 198 -3.55 -15.90 -5.28
CA THR A 198 -4.16 -17.17 -5.70
C THR A 198 -3.36 -17.87 -6.79
N ILE A 199 -2.70 -17.13 -7.68
CA ILE A 199 -1.82 -17.67 -8.73
C ILE A 199 -0.63 -18.39 -8.10
N THR A 200 -0.01 -17.79 -7.06
CA THR A 200 1.09 -18.42 -6.32
C THR A 200 0.64 -19.74 -5.68
N TYR A 201 -0.56 -19.78 -5.06
CA TYR A 201 -1.10 -21.03 -4.52
C TYR A 201 -1.29 -22.10 -5.58
N ARG A 202 -1.78 -21.75 -6.77
CA ARG A 202 -1.96 -22.68 -7.89
C ARG A 202 -0.61 -23.17 -8.45
N LEU A 203 0.36 -22.28 -8.59
CA LEU A 203 1.73 -22.64 -8.99
C LEU A 203 2.38 -23.58 -7.96
N LEU A 204 2.26 -23.25 -6.67
CA LEU A 204 2.80 -24.08 -5.60
C LEU A 204 2.10 -25.44 -5.54
N HIS A 205 0.79 -25.51 -5.81
CA HIS A 205 0.06 -26.77 -5.94
C HIS A 205 0.57 -27.66 -7.08
N LEU A 206 1.00 -27.07 -8.21
CA LEU A 206 1.58 -27.84 -9.32
C LEU A 206 2.95 -28.45 -8.94
N ILE A 207 3.72 -27.74 -8.12
CA ILE A 207 5.07 -28.15 -7.69
C ILE A 207 5.02 -29.12 -6.49
N ARG A 208 4.05 -28.97 -5.58
CA ARG A 208 3.97 -29.76 -4.34
C ARG A 208 3.58 -31.22 -4.59
N ASP A 209 4.14 -32.12 -3.80
CA ASP A 209 3.75 -33.54 -3.84
C ASP A 209 2.36 -33.77 -3.22
N LEU A 210 1.60 -34.70 -3.81
CA LEU A 210 0.22 -35.07 -3.41
C LEU A 210 0.14 -35.55 -1.97
N ASN A 211 1.19 -36.25 -1.51
CA ASN A 211 1.22 -36.85 -0.18
C ASN A 211 1.34 -35.82 0.96
N HIS A 212 1.76 -34.59 0.65
CA HIS A 212 1.97 -33.52 1.63
C HIS A 212 0.88 -32.44 1.58
N MET A 213 -0.19 -32.66 0.80
CA MET A 213 -1.31 -31.72 0.72
C MET A 213 -2.35 -32.02 1.80
N LYS A 214 -2.88 -30.96 2.43
CA LYS A 214 -3.95 -31.09 3.41
C LYS A 214 -5.22 -31.56 2.69
N LEU A 215 -5.90 -32.58 3.23
CA LEU A 215 -7.08 -33.20 2.62
C LEU A 215 -8.25 -32.22 2.36
N ASP A 216 -8.29 -31.07 3.06
CA ASP A 216 -9.37 -30.08 2.95
C ASP A 216 -9.17 -29.06 1.82
N ASP A 217 -8.10 -29.17 1.04
CA ASP A 217 -7.79 -28.21 -0.01
C ASP A 217 -8.72 -28.41 -1.22
N LEU A 218 -9.58 -27.43 -1.51
CA LEU A 218 -10.55 -27.48 -2.61
C LEU A 218 -9.87 -27.69 -3.98
N LEU A 219 -8.57 -27.36 -4.07
CA LEU A 219 -7.74 -27.56 -5.25
C LEU A 219 -7.44 -29.04 -5.55
N LEU A 220 -7.56 -29.95 -4.58
CA LEU A 220 -7.44 -31.40 -4.82
C LEU A 220 -8.57 -31.98 -5.68
N ARG A 221 -9.68 -31.24 -5.83
CA ARG A 221 -10.81 -31.63 -6.69
C ARG A 221 -10.55 -31.35 -8.18
N LEU A 222 -9.52 -30.57 -8.50
CA LEU A 222 -9.19 -30.18 -9.87
C LEU A 222 -8.01 -31.00 -10.41
N SER A 223 -8.07 -31.37 -11.68
CA SER A 223 -6.93 -32.03 -12.34
C SER A 223 -5.79 -31.03 -12.54
N ARG A 224 -4.53 -31.44 -12.30
CA ARG A 224 -3.35 -30.58 -12.50
C ARG A 224 -3.27 -29.96 -13.89
N LYS A 225 -3.76 -30.67 -14.93
CA LYS A 225 -3.82 -30.15 -16.30
C LYS A 225 -4.79 -28.97 -16.41
N GLN A 226 -5.93 -29.03 -15.73
CA GLN A 226 -6.89 -27.93 -15.68
C GLN A 226 -6.31 -26.77 -14.88
N THR A 227 -5.69 -27.03 -13.73
CA THR A 227 -5.02 -25.99 -12.92
C THR A 227 -3.92 -25.27 -13.71
N PHE A 228 -3.10 -26.01 -14.47
CA PHE A 228 -2.09 -25.42 -15.35
C PHE A 228 -2.70 -24.57 -16.47
N PHE A 229 -3.77 -25.05 -17.12
CA PHE A 229 -4.46 -24.30 -18.16
C PHE A 229 -5.05 -22.98 -17.62
N TYR A 230 -5.78 -23.05 -16.50
CA TYR A 230 -6.34 -21.86 -15.85
C TYR A 230 -5.29 -20.86 -15.38
N ASN A 231 -4.06 -21.31 -15.09
CA ASN A 231 -2.98 -20.42 -14.69
C ASN A 231 -2.24 -19.75 -15.85
N ASN A 232 -2.37 -20.27 -17.08
CA ASN A 232 -1.76 -19.69 -18.28
C ASN A 232 -2.73 -18.80 -19.08
N VAL A 233 -4.04 -18.96 -18.86
CA VAL A 233 -5.09 -18.25 -19.61
C VAL A 233 -5.67 -17.05 -18.82
N ALA A 234 -5.51 -17.04 -17.49
CA ALA A 234 -5.93 -15.94 -16.62
C ALA A 234 -4.77 -14.97 -16.36
#